data_AF-A0A9W7LY45-F1
#
_entry.id   AF-A0A9W7LY45-F1
#
_cell.length_a   1.000
_cell.length_b   1.000
_cell.length_c   1.000
_cell.angle_alpha   90.00
_cell.angle_beta   90.00
_cell.angle_gamma   90.00
#
_symmetry.space_group_name_H-M   'P 1'
#
loop_
_entity.id
_entity.type
_entity.pdbx_description
1 polymer ?
#
loop_
_entity_poly.entity_id
_entity_poly.type
_entity_poly.pdbx_seq_one_letter_code
_entity_poly.pdbx_strand_id
1 'polypeptide(L)'
;MFRCINVGLMAQSKPIEMDPDMTDKEKLEYYKSQEKDYKRRIERSRPCLLPMQVHREVLQMLRDQGKVSARLLQKIRDRVQRWYHDEGYACAQVVNFGNLNTKEVVCEVVEGDITQLVIQFQDKLGNVVEWNTQLPVVRRELPRQLRQGNVFNIEAGKQALRNVNSLGKFNSKRGSRSHPKGKIWCFFSRKT
;
A
#
# COMPACT_ATOMS: atom_id res chain seq x y z
N MET A 1 -1.08 17.43 17.19
CA MET A 1 -0.70 17.51 15.75
C MET A 1 -0.88 16.12 15.14
N PHE A 2 -1.22 16.03 13.85
CA PHE A 2 -1.43 14.77 13.14
C PHE A 2 -0.61 14.78 11.86
N ARG A 3 0.15 13.70 11.63
CA ARG A 3 0.97 13.50 10.44
C ARG A 3 0.65 12.13 9.85
N CYS A 4 0.47 12.07 8.53
CA CYS A 4 0.38 10.81 7.79
C CYS A 4 1.67 10.63 6.99
N ILE A 5 2.26 9.44 7.04
CA ILE A 5 3.45 9.10 6.26
C ILE A 5 3.29 7.75 5.53
N ASN A 6 3.73 7.70 4.27
CA ASN A 6 3.77 6.47 3.48
C ASN A 6 5.11 5.73 3.70
N VAL A 7 5.02 4.53 4.26
CA VAL A 7 6.14 3.64 4.59
C VAL A 7 6.17 2.35 3.76
N GLY A 8 5.41 2.27 2.66
CA GLY A 8 5.19 1.04 1.87
C GLY A 8 6.45 0.37 1.31
N LEU A 9 7.50 1.12 1.03
CA LEU A 9 8.78 0.60 0.52
C LEU A 9 9.88 0.54 1.58
N MET A 10 9.55 0.87 2.83
CA MET A 10 10.46 0.88 3.97
C MET A 10 10.33 -0.40 4.77
N ALA A 11 11.40 -0.78 5.48
CA ALA A 11 11.35 -1.86 6.45
C ALA A 11 10.29 -1.54 7.52
N GLN A 12 9.46 -2.53 7.86
CA GLN A 12 8.45 -2.35 8.91
C GLN A 12 9.14 -2.26 10.28
N SER A 13 8.64 -1.37 11.14
CA SER A 13 9.11 -1.29 12.52
C SER A 13 8.71 -2.57 13.25
N LYS A 14 9.69 -3.38 13.67
CA LYS A 14 9.43 -4.52 14.56
C LYS A 14 9.23 -4.00 16.00
N PRO A 15 8.32 -4.59 16.79
CA PRO A 15 8.31 -4.37 18.23
C PRO A 15 9.71 -4.71 18.75
N ILE A 16 10.38 -3.75 19.39
CA ILE A 16 11.73 -3.98 19.90
C ILE A 16 11.60 -4.42 21.35
N GLU A 17 12.08 -5.62 21.64
CA GLU A 17 12.18 -6.12 23.01
C GLU A 17 13.35 -5.42 23.69
N MET A 18 13.06 -4.70 24.78
CA MET A 18 14.10 -4.14 25.63
C MET A 18 14.60 -5.24 26.56
N ASP A 19 15.93 -5.40 26.63
CA ASP A 19 16.55 -6.32 27.58
C ASP A 19 16.22 -5.84 29.01
N PRO A 20 15.62 -6.70 29.86
CA PRO A 20 15.28 -6.35 31.23
C PRO A 20 16.49 -5.96 32.09
N ASP A 21 17.70 -6.41 31.73
CA ASP A 21 18.93 -6.19 32.50
C ASP A 21 19.65 -4.88 32.15
N MET A 22 19.10 -4.04 31.26
CA MET A 22 19.70 -2.74 30.93
C MET A 22 19.70 -1.77 32.12
N THR A 23 20.85 -1.11 32.33
CA THR A 23 21.01 -0.01 33.30
C THR A 23 20.21 1.23 32.87
N ASP A 24 19.93 2.14 33.82
CA ASP A 24 19.18 3.37 33.53
C ASP A 24 19.88 4.27 32.50
N LYS A 25 21.23 4.27 32.49
CA LYS A 25 22.03 5.00 31.50
C LYS A 25 21.85 4.41 30.11
N GLU A 26 21.91 3.10 29.97
CA GLU A 26 21.70 2.39 28.70
C GLU A 26 20.28 2.58 28.19
N LYS A 27 19.27 2.50 29.08
CA LYS A 27 17.87 2.81 28.74
C LYS A 27 17.72 4.22 28.17
N LEU A 28 18.34 5.22 28.80
CA LEU A 28 18.28 6.61 28.35
C LEU A 28 18.96 6.81 26.97
N GLU A 29 20.15 6.26 26.78
CA GLU A 29 20.87 6.31 25.49
C GLU A 29 20.08 5.59 24.39
N TYR A 30 19.48 4.45 24.73
CA TYR A 30 18.61 3.68 23.84
C TYR A 30 17.39 4.49 23.39
N TYR A 31 16.65 5.12 24.32
CA TYR A 31 15.50 5.97 23.96
C TYR A 31 15.89 7.14 23.05
N LYS A 32 17.04 7.77 23.30
CA LYS A 32 17.57 8.84 22.42
C LYS A 32 17.89 8.33 21.02
N SER A 33 18.47 7.14 20.91
CA SER A 33 18.75 6.49 19.62
C SER A 33 17.46 6.19 18.87
N GLN A 34 16.47 5.60 19.54
CA GLN A 34 15.15 5.31 18.97
C GLN A 34 14.44 6.56 18.47
N GLU A 35 14.45 7.66 19.24
CA GLU A 35 13.84 8.92 18.81
C GLU A 35 14.54 9.47 17.56
N LYS A 36 15.87 9.39 17.48
CA LYS A 36 16.65 9.81 16.31
C LYS A 36 16.36 8.95 15.09
N ASP A 37 16.24 7.64 15.26
CA ASP A 37 15.89 6.71 14.19
C ASP A 37 14.46 6.94 13.69
N TYR A 38 13.53 7.20 14.61
CA TYR A 38 12.15 7.49 14.25
C TYR A 38 12.02 8.83 13.51
N LYS A 39 12.76 9.87 13.92
CA LYS A 39 12.84 11.13 13.17
C LYS A 39 13.37 10.92 11.75
N ARG A 40 14.47 10.16 11.60
CA ARG A 40 15.01 9.79 10.27
C ARG A 40 14.00 9.00 9.43
N ARG A 41 13.20 8.13 10.04
CA ARG A 41 12.12 7.40 9.36
C ARG A 41 11.05 8.34 8.82
N ILE A 42 10.61 9.30 9.63
CA ILE A 42 9.62 10.32 9.21
C ILE A 42 10.18 11.15 8.06
N GLU A 43 11.43 11.63 8.15
CA GLU A 43 12.05 12.45 7.10
C GLU A 43 12.24 11.69 5.77
N ARG A 44 12.56 10.39 5.84
CA ARG A 44 12.73 9.54 4.64
C ARG A 44 11.42 9.04 4.05
N SER A 45 10.33 9.13 4.80
CA SER A 45 9.03 8.65 4.35
C SER A 45 8.46 9.54 3.25
N ARG A 46 7.61 8.96 2.40
CA ARG A 46 6.92 9.71 1.35
C ARG A 46 5.65 10.35 1.92
N PRO A 47 5.19 11.47 1.34
CA PRO A 47 3.87 12.00 1.67
C PRO A 47 2.76 10.99 1.34
N CYS A 48 1.72 10.97 2.16
CA CYS A 48 0.50 10.23 1.87
C CYS A 48 -0.33 10.93 0.77
N LEU A 49 -1.16 10.16 0.08
CA LEU A 49 -2.25 10.64 -0.78
C LEU A 49 -3.44 11.20 0.03
N LEU A 50 -3.44 11.02 1.36
CA LEU A 50 -4.52 11.43 2.24
C LEU A 50 -4.77 12.95 2.16
N PRO A 51 -6.00 13.40 1.85
CA PRO A 51 -6.28 14.80 1.59
C PRO A 51 -6.44 15.58 2.89
N MET A 52 -6.23 16.90 2.80
CA MET A 52 -6.27 17.80 3.95
C MET A 52 -7.62 17.77 4.69
N GLN A 53 -8.72 17.43 4.02
CA GLN A 53 -10.04 17.27 4.65
C GLN A 53 -10.04 16.15 5.69
N VAL A 54 -9.52 14.97 5.34
CA VAL A 54 -9.43 13.84 6.29
C VAL A 54 -8.43 14.16 7.41
N HIS A 55 -7.33 14.86 7.10
CA HIS A 55 -6.42 15.34 8.13
C HIS A 55 -7.12 16.24 9.17
N ARG A 56 -7.99 17.16 8.73
CA ARG A 56 -8.74 18.04 9.62
C ARG A 56 -9.73 17.28 10.49
N GLU A 57 -10.43 16.31 9.92
CA GLU A 57 -11.35 15.45 10.70
C GLU A 57 -10.60 14.67 11.78
N VAL A 58 -9.46 14.07 11.46
CA VAL A 58 -8.63 13.36 12.43
C VAL A 58 -8.10 14.31 13.51
N LEU A 59 -7.66 15.50 13.13
CA LEU A 59 -7.26 16.53 14.10
C LEU A 59 -8.41 16.94 15.02
N GLN A 60 -9.65 16.99 14.51
CA GLN A 60 -10.81 17.26 15.33
C GLN A 60 -11.06 16.14 16.33
N MET A 61 -11.04 14.88 15.89
CA MET A 61 -11.18 13.72 16.78
C MET A 61 -10.13 13.69 17.90
N LEU A 62 -8.89 14.11 17.60
CA LEU A 62 -7.81 14.23 18.58
C LEU A 62 -8.06 15.37 19.58
N ARG A 63 -8.61 16.51 19.12
CA ARG A 63 -8.95 17.64 20.00
C ARG A 63 -10.11 17.32 20.93
N ASP A 64 -11.14 16.66 20.42
CA ASP A 64 -12.37 16.39 21.19
C ASP A 64 -12.14 15.42 22.36
N GLN A 65 -11.24 14.44 22.22
CA GLN A 65 -10.96 13.49 23.31
C GLN A 65 -9.90 13.98 24.30
N GLY A 66 -9.05 14.94 23.92
CA GLY A 66 -7.97 15.49 24.77
C GLY A 66 -6.81 14.52 25.08
N LYS A 67 -7.05 13.20 25.12
CA LYS A 67 -6.05 12.14 25.34
C LYS A 67 -6.15 11.08 24.25
N VAL A 68 -5.00 10.60 23.78
CA VAL A 68 -4.92 9.50 22.82
C VAL A 68 -5.22 8.17 23.53
N SER A 69 -6.28 7.49 23.10
CA SER A 69 -6.69 6.18 23.59
C SER A 69 -6.67 5.14 22.46
N ALA A 70 -6.54 3.85 22.78
CA ALA A 70 -6.59 2.78 21.79
C ALA A 70 -7.87 2.81 20.94
N ARG A 71 -9.02 3.13 21.57
CA ARG A 71 -10.32 3.28 20.89
C ARG A 71 -10.34 4.45 19.92
N LEU A 72 -9.67 5.56 20.24
CA LEU A 72 -9.53 6.70 19.34
C LEU A 72 -8.63 6.35 18.14
N LEU A 73 -7.50 5.71 18.38
CA LEU A 73 -6.60 5.26 17.32
C LEU A 73 -7.30 4.30 16.35
N GLN A 74 -8.15 3.40 16.87
CA GLN A 74 -8.97 2.54 16.02
C GLN A 74 -9.94 3.34 15.15
N LYS A 75 -10.65 4.33 15.72
CA LYS A 75 -11.53 5.21 14.94
C LYS A 75 -10.79 5.98 13.85
N ILE A 76 -9.60 6.50 14.16
CA ILE A 76 -8.74 7.19 13.20
C ILE A 76 -8.31 6.23 12.08
N ARG A 77 -7.87 5.01 12.46
CA ARG A 77 -7.52 3.97 11.51
C ARG A 77 -8.66 3.66 10.55
N ASP A 78 -9.85 3.40 11.09
CA ASP A 78 -11.03 3.07 10.28
C ASP A 78 -11.39 4.23 9.35
N ARG A 79 -11.29 5.48 9.82
CA ARG A 79 -11.58 6.67 9.01
C ARG A 79 -10.59 6.86 7.87
N VAL A 80 -9.30 6.67 8.13
CA VAL A 80 -8.22 6.77 7.13
C VAL A 80 -8.35 5.65 6.11
N GLN A 81 -8.48 4.39 6.56
CA GLN A 81 -8.62 3.23 5.68
C GLN A 81 -9.87 3.34 4.81
N ARG A 82 -11.00 3.79 5.38
CA ARG A 82 -12.24 4.02 4.62
C ARG A 82 -12.02 4.98 3.46
N TRP A 83 -11.37 6.12 3.68
CA TRP A 83 -11.10 7.07 2.59
C TRP A 83 -10.29 6.42 1.47
N TYR A 84 -9.21 5.71 1.81
CA TYR A 84 -8.41 5.02 0.80
C TYR A 84 -9.23 4.00 0.00
N HIS A 85 -10.07 3.21 0.68
CA HIS A 85 -10.89 2.19 0.03
C HIS A 85 -11.99 2.78 -0.85
N ASP A 86 -12.63 3.85 -0.39
CA ASP A 86 -13.66 4.58 -1.15
C ASP A 86 -13.08 5.20 -2.43
N GLU A 87 -11.83 5.69 -2.39
CA GLU A 87 -11.10 6.20 -3.56
C GLU A 87 -10.50 5.08 -4.45
N GLY A 88 -10.68 3.81 -4.08
CA GLY A 88 -10.25 2.65 -4.87
C GLY A 88 -8.84 2.14 -4.58
N TYR A 89 -8.15 2.66 -3.57
CA TYR A 89 -6.87 2.14 -3.08
C TYR A 89 -7.08 0.91 -2.19
N ALA A 90 -7.55 -0.18 -2.79
CA ALA A 90 -7.96 -1.40 -2.09
C ALA A 90 -6.83 -2.07 -1.27
N CYS A 91 -5.57 -1.82 -1.63
CA CYS A 91 -4.40 -2.37 -0.94
C CYS A 91 -3.86 -1.45 0.17
N ALA A 92 -4.49 -0.29 0.40
CA ALA A 92 -4.03 0.65 1.39
C ALA A 92 -4.36 0.18 2.83
N GLN A 93 -3.40 0.36 3.73
CA GLN A 93 -3.49 -0.07 5.11
C GLN A 93 -2.71 0.84 6.05
N VAL A 94 -3.31 1.17 7.20
CA VAL A 94 -2.59 1.75 8.34
C VAL A 94 -1.83 0.63 9.03
N VAL A 95 -0.50 0.76 9.11
CA VAL A 95 0.38 -0.27 9.67
C VAL A 95 0.82 0.05 11.09
N ASN A 96 0.97 1.32 11.45
CA ASN A 96 1.40 1.71 12.79
C ASN A 96 0.92 3.12 13.17
N PHE A 97 0.84 3.39 14.48
CA PHE A 97 0.77 4.73 15.03
C PHE A 97 1.97 4.98 15.94
N GLY A 98 2.81 5.95 15.59
CA GLY A 98 3.96 6.34 16.39
C GLY A 98 3.80 7.70 17.07
N ASN A 99 4.82 8.07 17.84
CA ASN A 99 4.90 9.30 18.63
C ASN A 99 3.76 9.51 19.64
N LEU A 100 3.11 8.43 20.09
CA LEU A 100 1.98 8.46 21.04
C LEU A 100 2.29 9.12 22.39
N ASN A 101 3.56 9.16 22.78
CA ASN A 101 4.03 9.81 24.02
C ASN A 101 4.25 11.32 23.87
N THR A 102 4.11 11.85 22.65
CA THR A 102 4.27 13.27 22.34
C THR A 102 2.93 13.90 21.94
N LYS A 103 2.91 15.22 21.72
CA LYS A 103 1.72 15.92 21.21
C LYS A 103 1.47 15.70 19.70
N GLU A 104 2.25 14.85 19.03
CA GLU A 104 2.14 14.54 17.61
C GLU A 104 1.82 13.05 17.40
N VAL A 105 0.70 12.77 16.73
CA VAL A 105 0.36 11.39 16.31
C VAL A 105 0.82 11.20 14.87
N VAL A 106 1.71 10.23 14.66
CA VAL A 106 2.20 9.85 13.33
C VAL A 106 1.48 8.59 12.88
N CYS A 107 0.70 8.66 11.82
CA CYS A 107 0.01 7.54 11.19
C CYS A 107 0.86 7.01 10.04
N GLU A 108 1.35 5.78 10.19
CA GLU A 108 2.12 5.09 9.15
C GLU A 108 1.17 4.29 8.27
N VAL A 109 1.21 4.54 6.96
CA VAL A 109 0.39 3.85 5.97
C VAL A 109 1.23 3.18 4.91
N VAL A 110 0.70 2.09 4.37
CA VAL A 110 1.17 1.47 3.14
C VAL A 110 0.04 1.65 2.15
N GLU A 111 0.27 2.35 1.04
CA GLU A 111 -0.80 2.69 0.08
C GLU A 111 -1.02 1.60 -0.98
N GLY A 112 -0.09 0.64 -1.07
CA GLY A 112 -0.12 -0.42 -2.08
C GLY A 112 0.76 -0.11 -3.30
N ASP A 113 2.03 0.24 -3.05
CA ASP A 113 3.02 0.42 -4.11
C ASP A 113 3.23 -0.86 -4.91
N ILE A 114 3.06 -0.75 -6.22
CA ILE A 114 3.28 -1.84 -7.17
C ILE A 114 4.79 -2.06 -7.28
N THR A 115 5.27 -3.21 -6.82
CA THR A 115 6.67 -3.61 -6.95
C THR A 115 6.93 -4.44 -8.19
N GLN A 116 5.93 -5.20 -8.64
CA GLN A 116 6.05 -6.03 -9.82
C GLN A 116 4.69 -6.22 -10.45
N LEU A 117 4.67 -6.22 -11.79
CA LEU A 117 3.50 -6.53 -12.59
C LEU A 117 3.79 -7.83 -13.35
N VAL A 118 2.95 -8.85 -13.15
CA VAL A 118 3.09 -10.16 -13.79
C VAL A 118 1.83 -10.44 -14.60
N ILE A 119 2.04 -10.83 -15.86
CA ILE A 119 0.98 -11.21 -16.78
C ILE A 119 1.11 -12.71 -16.99
N GLN A 120 0.06 -13.46 -16.67
CA GLN A 120 0.01 -14.90 -16.87
C GLN A 120 -1.20 -15.26 -17.71
N PHE A 121 -1.00 -16.17 -18.67
CA PHE A 121 -2.07 -16.71 -19.48
C PHE A 121 -2.42 -18.09 -18.94
N GLN A 122 -3.72 -18.37 -18.81
CA GLN A 122 -4.22 -19.66 -18.36
C GLN A 122 -5.09 -20.30 -19.44
N ASP A 123 -4.95 -21.61 -19.62
CA ASP A 123 -5.88 -22.39 -20.46
C ASP A 123 -7.26 -22.52 -19.78
N LYS A 124 -8.19 -23.26 -20.41
CA LYS A 124 -9.53 -23.49 -19.85
C LYS A 124 -9.52 -24.33 -18.57
N LEU A 125 -8.46 -25.11 -18.34
CA LEU A 125 -8.26 -25.96 -17.19
C LEU A 125 -7.52 -25.23 -16.05
N GLY A 126 -7.09 -23.98 -16.29
CA GLY A 126 -6.39 -23.13 -15.31
C GLY A 126 -4.88 -23.28 -15.33
N ASN A 127 -4.31 -24.08 -16.24
CA ASN A 127 -2.87 -24.27 -16.34
C ASN A 127 -2.20 -23.02 -16.93
N VAL A 128 -1.06 -22.63 -16.35
CA VAL A 128 -0.26 -21.53 -16.89
C VAL A 128 0.34 -21.97 -18.22
N VAL A 129 0.12 -21.16 -19.26
CA VAL A 129 0.66 -21.38 -20.60
C VAL A 129 1.53 -20.20 -21.00
N GLU A 130 2.68 -20.48 -21.61
CA GLU A 130 3.49 -19.42 -22.23
C GLU A 130 2.79 -18.94 -23.50
N TRP A 131 2.47 -17.65 -23.53
CA TRP A 131 1.89 -17.00 -24.70
C TRP A 131 2.78 -15.82 -25.12
N ASN A 132 3.92 -16.14 -25.74
CA ASN A 132 4.96 -15.17 -26.05
C ASN A 132 4.57 -14.21 -27.21
N THR A 133 3.71 -14.63 -28.14
CA THR A 133 3.46 -13.91 -29.39
C THR A 133 2.65 -12.61 -29.25
N GLN A 134 1.99 -12.37 -28.10
CA GLN A 134 1.18 -11.16 -27.87
C GLN A 134 1.51 -10.40 -26.58
N LEU A 135 2.54 -10.80 -25.82
CA LEU A 135 2.92 -10.10 -24.60
C LEU A 135 3.20 -8.59 -24.83
N PRO A 136 3.87 -8.16 -25.92
CA PRO A 136 4.04 -6.74 -26.20
C PRO A 136 2.72 -5.99 -26.47
N VAL A 137 1.73 -6.67 -27.06
CA VAL A 137 0.41 -6.10 -27.33
C VAL A 137 -0.35 -5.90 -26.02
N VAL A 138 -0.38 -6.92 -25.16
CA VAL A 138 -1.01 -6.82 -23.83
C VAL A 138 -0.36 -5.71 -23.01
N ARG A 139 0.97 -5.62 -23.00
CA ARG A 139 1.69 -4.56 -22.26
C ARG A 139 1.34 -3.14 -22.74
N ARG A 140 1.03 -2.95 -24.03
CA ARG A 140 0.60 -1.65 -24.58
C ARG A 140 -0.79 -1.25 -24.11
N GLU A 141 -1.66 -2.22 -23.90
CA GLU A 141 -3.03 -2.01 -23.43
C GLU A 141 -3.15 -1.76 -21.92
N LEU A 142 -2.08 -1.96 -21.15
CA LEU A 142 -2.11 -1.74 -19.71
C LEU A 142 -2.03 -0.24 -19.35
N PRO A 143 -2.91 0.25 -18.46
CA PRO A 143 -2.83 1.61 -17.95
C PRO A 143 -1.48 1.90 -17.32
N ARG A 144 -0.95 3.12 -17.53
CA ARG A 144 0.34 3.54 -16.95
C ARG A 144 0.32 3.48 -15.42
N GLN A 145 -0.85 3.64 -14.80
CA GLN A 145 -1.10 3.54 -13.37
C GLN A 145 -0.73 2.16 -12.79
N LEU A 146 -0.74 1.08 -13.59
CA LEU A 146 -0.36 -0.26 -13.13
C LEU A 146 1.15 -0.55 -13.25
N ARG A 147 1.96 0.43 -13.65
CA ARG A 147 3.41 0.27 -13.71
C ARG A 147 4.02 0.22 -12.31
N GLN A 148 5.15 -0.47 -12.23
CA GLN A 148 5.99 -0.50 -11.02
C GLN A 148 6.31 0.93 -10.55
N GLY A 149 6.26 1.15 -9.25
CA GLY A 149 6.49 2.43 -8.60
C GLY A 149 5.24 3.28 -8.39
N ASN A 150 4.11 2.93 -9.03
CA ASN A 150 2.83 3.58 -8.78
C ASN A 150 2.05 2.88 -7.67
N VAL A 151 1.08 3.60 -7.10
CA VAL A 151 0.12 3.05 -6.13
C VAL A 151 -1.01 2.35 -6.89
N PHE A 152 -1.33 1.12 -6.51
CA PHE A 152 -2.41 0.38 -7.13
C PHE A 152 -3.78 0.96 -6.79
N ASN A 153 -4.61 1.08 -7.83
CA ASN A 153 -5.99 1.47 -7.71
C ASN A 153 -6.86 0.44 -8.46
N ILE A 154 -7.99 0.06 -7.85
CA ILE A 154 -8.89 -0.96 -8.38
C ILE A 154 -9.48 -0.56 -9.74
N GLU A 155 -9.72 0.72 -9.99
CA GLU A 155 -10.26 1.20 -11.26
C GLU A 155 -9.24 1.03 -12.40
N ALA A 156 -7.95 1.23 -12.12
CA ALA A 156 -6.89 0.92 -13.08
C ALA A 156 -6.83 -0.59 -13.36
N GLY A 157 -7.02 -1.43 -12.35
CA GLY A 157 -7.13 -2.89 -12.50
C GLY A 157 -8.32 -3.31 -13.38
N LYS A 158 -9.51 -2.74 -13.12
CA LYS A 158 -10.72 -2.99 -13.93
C LYS A 158 -10.53 -2.52 -15.38
N GLN A 159 -9.92 -1.35 -15.59
CA GLN A 159 -9.64 -0.85 -16.94
C GLN A 159 -8.67 -1.77 -17.70
N ALA A 160 -7.60 -2.23 -17.05
CA ALA A 160 -6.66 -3.17 -17.65
C ALA A 160 -7.35 -4.47 -18.08
N LEU A 161 -8.21 -5.02 -17.22
CA LEU A 161 -8.97 -6.23 -17.54
C LEU A 161 -9.92 -6.02 -18.73
N ARG A 162 -10.58 -4.86 -18.83
CA ARG A 162 -11.41 -4.50 -19.99
C ARG A 162 -10.59 -4.43 -21.28
N ASN A 163 -9.45 -3.75 -21.27
CA ASN A 163 -8.60 -3.60 -22.46
C ASN A 163 -8.06 -4.95 -22.96
N VAL A 164 -7.63 -5.82 -22.04
CA VAL A 164 -7.15 -7.17 -22.40
C VAL A 164 -8.30 -8.04 -22.94
N ASN A 165 -9.49 -7.96 -22.35
CA ASN A 165 -10.65 -8.68 -22.86
C ASN A 165 -11.09 -8.20 -24.25
N SER A 166 -10.89 -6.92 -24.60
CA SER A 166 -11.14 -6.44 -25.98
C SER A 166 -10.15 -6.99 -27.00
N LEU A 167 -8.89 -7.23 -26.62
CA LEU A 167 -7.91 -7.87 -27.52
C LEU A 167 -8.32 -9.29 -27.92
N GLY A 168 -8.91 -10.04 -26.99
CA GLY A 168 -9.41 -11.41 -27.22
C GLY A 168 -10.54 -11.51 -28.24
N LYS A 169 -11.16 -10.38 -28.64
CA LYS A 169 -12.21 -10.33 -29.68
C LYS A 169 -11.65 -10.17 -31.11
N PHE A 170 -10.34 -9.94 -31.29
CA PHE A 170 -9.77 -9.51 -32.58
C PHE A 170 -8.98 -10.56 -33.40
N ASN A 171 -9.07 -11.86 -33.11
CA ASN A 171 -8.37 -12.87 -33.92
C ASN A 171 -9.23 -14.05 -34.41
N SER A 172 -10.50 -13.79 -34.73
CA SER A 172 -11.40 -14.74 -35.40
C SER A 172 -11.12 -14.89 -36.90
N LYS A 173 -9.85 -14.99 -37.33
CA LYS A 173 -9.50 -15.42 -38.69
C LYS A 173 -8.22 -16.26 -38.69
N ARG A 174 -8.26 -17.42 -38.01
CA ARG A 174 -7.66 -18.71 -38.43
C ARG A 174 -7.91 -19.78 -37.36
N GLY A 175 -8.59 -20.85 -37.79
CA GLY A 175 -8.65 -22.21 -37.23
C GLY A 175 -8.31 -22.45 -35.76
N SER A 176 -9.34 -22.82 -35.00
CA SER A 176 -9.32 -23.84 -33.94
C SER A 176 -8.09 -23.88 -33.01
N ARG A 177 -7.95 -22.91 -32.10
CA ARG A 177 -7.39 -23.15 -30.76
C ARG A 177 -8.17 -22.32 -29.73
N SER A 178 -8.58 -22.99 -28.65
CA SER A 178 -9.22 -22.37 -27.49
C SER A 178 -8.42 -21.16 -27.00
N HIS A 179 -9.05 -20.00 -26.93
CA HIS A 179 -8.39 -18.78 -26.47
C HIS A 179 -8.11 -18.89 -24.96
N PRO A 180 -6.84 -18.79 -24.51
CA PRO A 180 -6.52 -18.77 -23.08
C PRO A 180 -7.07 -17.51 -22.42
N LYS A 181 -7.53 -17.64 -21.17
CA LYS A 181 -7.96 -16.50 -20.35
C LYS A 181 -6.71 -15.83 -19.78
N GLY A 182 -6.51 -14.54 -20.07
CA GLY A 182 -5.43 -13.76 -19.46
C GLY A 182 -5.78 -13.36 -18.02
N LYS A 183 -4.85 -13.55 -17.09
CA LYS A 183 -4.90 -13.00 -15.73
C LYS A 183 -3.75 -12.02 -15.53
N ILE A 184 -4.05 -10.87 -14.93
CA ILE A 184 -3.06 -9.86 -14.56
C ILE A 184 -2.93 -9.88 -13.04
N TRP A 185 -1.70 -10.04 -12.56
CA TRP A 185 -1.37 -10.01 -11.14
C TRP A 185 -0.45 -8.83 -10.86
N CYS A 186 -0.85 -7.99 -9.91
CA CYS A 186 0.01 -6.95 -9.35
C CYS A 186 0.55 -7.46 -8.02
N PHE A 187 1.87 -7.45 -7.86
CA PHE A 187 2.53 -7.72 -6.60
C PHE A 187 2.86 -6.41 -5.90
N PHE A 188 2.78 -6.48 -4.58
CA PHE A 188 2.96 -5.36 -3.66
C PHE A 188 4.19 -5.60 -2.80
N SER A 189 4.87 -4.52 -2.41
CA SER A 189 5.96 -4.65 -1.44
C SER A 189 5.39 -5.07 -0.09
N ARG A 190 5.63 -6.33 0.29
CA ARG A 190 5.76 -6.72 1.70
C ARG A 190 7.24 -6.95 1.93
N LYS A 191 8.03 -5.88 2.09
CA LYS A 191 9.39 -6.05 2.62
C LYS A 191 9.26 -6.45 4.10
N THR A 192 9.34 -7.76 4.34
CA THR A 192 9.55 -8.39 5.65
C THR A 192 10.90 -8.02 6.23
#